data_AF-A0A920AQC7-F1
#
_entry.id   AF-A0A920AQC7-F1
#
_cell.length_a   1.000
_cell.length_b   1.000
_cell.length_c   1.000
_cell.angle_alpha   90.00
_cell.angle_beta   90.00
_cell.angle_gamma   90.00
#
_symmetry.space_group_name_H-M   'P 1'
#
loop_
_entity.id
_entity.type
_entity.pdbx_description
1 polymer ?
#
loop_
_entity_poly.entity_id
_entity_poly.type
_entity_poly.pdbx_seq_one_letter_code
_entity_poly.pdbx_strand_id
1 'polypeptide(L)'
;MQQAGYKTCAAENGKLMILGYSLQLMNDHGFDEYAMWTGVEGGNETLSQERYWNPYIHTTNGSKTYEGQFGEDIFTDFIIDFMKKNKDEPMLIYYPMCLPHGPLTTTPSEPKVSGKMEKHKAMVRYTDEILGKLVTAIDNLGIRDNTIIFGQQITELRKYNRTP
;
A
#
# COMPACT_ATOMS: atom_id res chain seq x y z
N MET A 1 6.14 -4.06 -19.21
CA MET A 1 6.46 -5.26 -18.40
C MET A 1 5.64 -6.47 -18.84
N GLN A 2 4.30 -6.40 -18.95
CA GLN A 2 3.49 -7.51 -19.49
C GLN A 2 3.95 -8.04 -20.85
N GLN A 3 4.28 -7.16 -21.81
CA GLN A 3 4.81 -7.56 -23.12
C GLN A 3 6.14 -8.34 -23.03
N ALA A 4 6.87 -8.22 -21.92
CA ALA A 4 8.09 -8.97 -21.63
C ALA A 4 7.84 -10.23 -20.78
N GLY A 5 6.58 -10.64 -20.58
CA GLY A 5 6.19 -11.85 -19.85
C GLY A 5 6.04 -11.69 -18.34
N TYR A 6 6.19 -10.48 -17.79
CA TYR A 6 6.06 -10.26 -16.36
C TYR A 6 4.60 -10.33 -15.90
N LYS A 7 4.38 -11.03 -14.78
CA LYS A 7 3.17 -10.88 -13.96
C LYS A 7 3.23 -9.57 -13.22
N THR A 8 2.14 -8.82 -13.22
CA THR A 8 2.10 -7.44 -12.73
C THR A 8 1.00 -7.28 -11.70
N CYS A 9 1.34 -6.70 -10.54
CA CYS A 9 0.31 -6.26 -9.60
C CYS A 9 0.60 -4.87 -9.04
N ALA A 10 -0.46 -4.21 -8.59
CA ALA A 10 -0.40 -2.98 -7.84
C ALA A 10 -1.20 -3.11 -6.55
N ALA A 11 -0.65 -2.67 -5.43
CA ALA A 11 -1.41 -2.60 -4.19
C ALA A 11 -1.28 -1.21 -3.60
N GLU A 12 -2.40 -0.67 -3.12
CA GLU A 12 -2.56 0.66 -2.53
C GLU A 12 -2.48 1.83 -3.53
N ASN A 13 -3.31 2.87 -3.30
CA ASN A 13 -3.33 4.06 -4.14
C ASN A 13 -3.81 5.33 -3.42
N GLY A 14 -3.06 5.77 -2.43
CA GLY A 14 -3.14 7.15 -1.94
C GLY A 14 -2.38 8.16 -2.81
N LYS A 15 -1.60 7.73 -3.82
CA LYS A 15 -0.59 8.57 -4.49
C LYS A 15 -0.68 8.65 -6.01
N LEU A 16 -1.30 7.68 -6.67
CA LEU A 16 -1.66 7.67 -8.08
C LEU A 16 -2.98 8.42 -8.35
N MET A 17 -3.22 9.52 -7.61
CA MET A 17 -4.31 10.51 -7.79
C MET A 17 -4.33 11.18 -9.19
N ILE A 18 -3.58 10.65 -10.16
CA ILE A 18 -3.39 11.18 -11.51
C ILE A 18 -4.31 10.47 -12.53
N LEU A 19 -4.95 9.38 -12.15
CA LEU A 19 -5.58 8.48 -13.12
C LEU A 19 -7.09 8.66 -13.29
N GLY A 20 -7.78 9.34 -12.38
CA GLY A 20 -9.20 9.62 -12.55
C GLY A 20 -10.08 8.37 -12.46
N TYR A 21 -11.39 8.64 -12.42
CA TYR A 21 -12.50 7.84 -11.91
C TYR A 21 -12.78 6.43 -12.49
N SER A 22 -11.87 5.81 -13.23
CA SER A 22 -12.12 4.50 -13.85
C SER A 22 -11.41 3.36 -13.12
N LEU A 23 -12.17 2.48 -12.50
CA LEU A 23 -11.67 1.22 -11.93
C LEU A 23 -11.09 0.27 -13.00
N GLN A 24 -11.45 0.48 -14.27
CA GLN A 24 -10.93 -0.27 -15.43
C GLN A 24 -9.44 0.05 -15.70
N LEU A 25 -8.99 1.21 -15.25
CA LEU A 25 -7.75 1.85 -15.68
C LEU A 25 -6.49 1.09 -15.25
N MET A 26 -6.57 0.29 -14.18
CA MET A 26 -5.45 -0.56 -13.74
C MET A 26 -5.15 -1.67 -14.75
N ASN A 27 -6.18 -2.29 -15.31
CA ASN A 27 -6.02 -3.26 -16.38
C ASN A 27 -5.52 -2.56 -17.66
N ASP A 28 -6.05 -1.38 -17.97
CA ASP A 28 -5.65 -0.60 -19.15
C ASP A 28 -4.18 -0.14 -19.07
N HIS A 29 -3.65 0.08 -17.87
CA HIS A 29 -2.23 0.35 -17.62
C HIS A 29 -1.36 -0.90 -17.42
N GLY A 30 -1.94 -2.08 -17.60
CA GLY A 30 -1.22 -3.33 -17.65
C GLY A 30 -0.81 -3.89 -16.29
N PHE A 31 -1.68 -3.77 -15.29
CA PHE A 31 -1.63 -4.56 -14.06
C PHE A 31 -2.62 -5.72 -14.15
N ASP A 32 -2.15 -6.95 -13.92
CA ASP A 32 -2.97 -8.16 -13.97
C ASP A 32 -3.86 -8.31 -12.72
N GLU A 33 -3.35 -7.88 -11.57
CA GLU A 33 -4.05 -7.93 -10.28
C GLU A 33 -3.86 -6.62 -9.51
N TYR A 34 -4.88 -6.20 -8.77
CA TYR A 34 -4.77 -5.01 -7.91
C TYR A 34 -5.63 -5.07 -6.66
N ALA A 35 -5.18 -4.36 -5.62
CA ALA A 35 -5.94 -4.07 -4.42
C ALA A 35 -5.75 -2.59 -4.05
N MET A 36 -6.80 -1.79 -4.13
CA MET A 36 -6.69 -0.33 -4.13
C MET A 36 -7.63 0.28 -3.10
N TRP A 37 -7.10 1.14 -2.23
CA TRP A 37 -7.94 2.16 -1.62
C TRP A 37 -8.21 3.22 -2.69
N THR A 38 -9.48 3.41 -3.04
CA THR A 38 -9.87 4.28 -4.16
C THR A 38 -10.16 5.72 -3.73
N GLY A 39 -10.12 5.99 -2.41
CA GLY A 39 -10.49 7.29 -1.86
C GLY A 39 -11.91 7.69 -2.24
N VAL A 40 -12.15 8.98 -2.45
CA VAL A 40 -13.46 9.48 -2.94
C VAL A 40 -13.84 8.92 -4.32
N GLU A 41 -12.87 8.37 -5.08
CA GLU A 41 -13.10 7.84 -6.41
C GLU A 41 -13.58 6.37 -6.30
N GLY A 42 -14.46 5.93 -7.20
CA GLY A 42 -15.11 4.60 -7.10
C GLY A 42 -16.57 4.63 -6.62
N GLY A 43 -17.16 5.82 -6.49
CA GLY A 43 -18.61 6.01 -6.35
C GLY A 43 -19.17 5.82 -4.93
N ASN A 44 -18.32 5.67 -3.91
CA ASN A 44 -18.74 5.58 -2.52
C ASN A 44 -17.83 6.39 -1.57
N GLU A 45 -17.92 7.71 -1.69
CA GLU A 45 -17.11 8.68 -0.94
C GLU A 45 -17.23 8.54 0.59
N THR A 46 -18.37 8.03 1.08
CA THR A 46 -18.61 7.87 2.52
C THR A 46 -17.80 6.72 3.10
N LEU A 47 -17.72 5.58 2.40
CA LEU A 47 -17.01 4.40 2.89
C LEU A 47 -15.49 4.53 2.76
N SER A 48 -15.00 5.31 1.80
CA SER A 48 -13.56 5.47 1.57
C SER A 48 -12.88 6.55 2.40
N GLN A 49 -13.55 7.16 3.39
CA GLN A 49 -12.93 8.19 4.23
C GLN A 49 -11.80 7.64 5.10
N GLU A 50 -11.90 6.36 5.49
CA GLU A 50 -10.89 5.70 6.29
C GLU A 50 -9.96 4.89 5.38
N ARG A 51 -8.65 5.18 5.43
CA ARG A 51 -7.61 4.49 4.63
C ARG A 51 -6.74 3.53 5.45
N TYR A 52 -6.65 3.79 6.76
CA TYR A 52 -5.77 3.06 7.67
C TYR A 52 -6.56 2.00 8.43
N TRP A 53 -7.46 2.40 9.33
CA TRP A 53 -8.37 1.49 10.01
C TRP A 53 -9.67 1.37 9.23
N ASN A 54 -10.28 0.17 9.23
CA ASN A 54 -11.52 -0.14 8.51
C ASN A 54 -11.53 0.31 7.03
N PRO A 55 -10.47 0.05 6.26
CA PRO A 55 -10.37 0.61 4.93
C PRO A 55 -11.40 -0.01 3.96
N TYR A 56 -11.96 0.84 3.10
CA TYR A 56 -12.71 0.39 1.93
C TYR A 56 -11.76 0.18 0.75
N ILE A 57 -11.63 -1.08 0.31
CA ILE A 57 -10.66 -1.50 -0.70
C ILE A 57 -11.38 -2.13 -1.87
N HIS A 58 -11.01 -1.70 -3.07
CA HIS A 58 -11.44 -2.26 -4.34
C HIS A 58 -10.41 -3.26 -4.87
N THR A 59 -10.90 -4.41 -5.31
CA THR A 59 -10.09 -5.47 -5.95
C THR A 59 -10.77 -5.95 -7.22
N THR A 60 -10.11 -6.83 -7.97
CA THR A 60 -10.72 -7.54 -9.11
C THR A 60 -11.97 -8.34 -8.75
N ASN A 61 -12.15 -8.70 -7.47
CA ASN A 61 -13.33 -9.40 -6.95
C ASN A 61 -14.42 -8.45 -6.43
N GLY A 62 -14.27 -7.13 -6.61
CA GLY A 62 -15.17 -6.11 -6.11
C GLY A 62 -14.62 -5.35 -4.90
N SER A 63 -15.45 -4.47 -4.35
CA SER A 63 -15.11 -3.58 -3.24
C SER A 63 -15.77 -4.00 -1.93
N LYS A 64 -15.05 -3.84 -0.81
CA LYS A 64 -15.61 -4.03 0.53
C LYS A 64 -14.82 -3.27 1.60
N THR A 65 -15.46 -3.06 2.74
CA THR A 65 -14.82 -2.55 3.95
C THR A 65 -14.19 -3.70 4.75
N TYR A 66 -12.98 -3.48 5.26
CA TYR A 66 -12.25 -4.44 6.09
C TYR A 66 -12.27 -4.01 7.56
N GLU A 67 -13.41 -4.21 8.22
CA GLU A 67 -13.64 -3.84 9.63
C GLU A 67 -12.59 -4.43 10.57
N GLY A 68 -12.08 -3.59 11.48
CA GLY A 68 -11.08 -3.95 12.49
C GLY A 68 -9.67 -4.22 11.94
N GLN A 69 -9.44 -4.03 10.65
CA GLN A 69 -8.16 -4.31 10.00
C GLN A 69 -7.43 -3.03 9.61
N PHE A 70 -6.12 -3.16 9.41
CA PHE A 70 -5.25 -2.10 8.99
C PHE A 70 -4.92 -2.21 7.49
N GLY A 71 -5.05 -1.11 6.73
CA GLY A 71 -4.92 -1.08 5.28
C GLY A 71 -3.61 -1.63 4.78
N GLU A 72 -2.50 -1.20 5.35
CA GLU A 72 -1.17 -1.66 4.94
C GLU A 72 -0.96 -3.15 5.17
N ASP A 73 -1.63 -3.77 6.15
CA ASP A 73 -1.57 -5.22 6.31
C ASP A 73 -2.28 -5.92 5.15
N ILE A 74 -3.46 -5.42 4.75
CA ILE A 74 -4.26 -5.98 3.64
C ILE A 74 -3.50 -5.88 2.31
N PHE A 75 -2.90 -4.72 2.02
CA PHE A 75 -2.11 -4.54 0.79
C PHE A 75 -0.86 -5.42 0.79
N THR A 76 -0.19 -5.52 1.93
CA THR A 76 1.00 -6.35 2.08
C THR A 76 0.68 -7.83 1.92
N ASP A 77 -0.41 -8.31 2.52
CA ASP A 77 -0.86 -9.69 2.39
C ASP A 77 -1.28 -10.01 0.95
N PHE A 78 -1.97 -9.07 0.28
CA PHE A 78 -2.28 -9.20 -1.14
C PHE A 78 -1.02 -9.35 -2.00
N ILE A 79 0.02 -8.53 -1.77
CA ILE A 79 1.30 -8.64 -2.49
C ILE A 79 1.95 -9.99 -2.21
N ILE A 80 1.96 -10.45 -0.95
CA ILE A 80 2.55 -11.73 -0.56
C ILE A 80 1.83 -12.90 -1.25
N ASP A 81 0.52 -12.86 -1.32
CA ASP A 81 -0.26 -13.90 -2.00
C ASP A 81 -0.04 -13.87 -3.51
N PHE A 82 0.11 -12.69 -4.11
CA PHE A 82 0.54 -12.55 -5.51
C PHE A 82 1.93 -13.17 -5.74
N MET A 83 2.90 -12.92 -4.85
CA MET A 83 4.24 -13.52 -4.93
C MET A 83 4.20 -15.04 -4.83
N LYS A 84 3.42 -15.59 -3.90
CA LYS A 84 3.24 -17.05 -3.75
C LYS A 84 2.69 -17.68 -5.03
N LYS A 85 1.66 -17.06 -5.60
CA LYS A 85 0.97 -17.55 -6.81
C LYS A 85 1.87 -17.55 -8.04
N ASN A 86 2.77 -16.58 -8.15
CA ASN A 86 3.58 -16.34 -9.35
C ASN A 86 5.08 -16.56 -9.11
N LYS A 87 5.47 -17.32 -8.08
CA LYS A 87 6.86 -17.47 -7.65
C LYS A 87 7.83 -17.98 -8.73
N ASP A 88 7.32 -18.70 -9.72
CA ASP A 88 8.11 -19.30 -10.82
C ASP A 88 8.14 -18.41 -12.08
N GLU A 89 7.49 -17.24 -12.04
CA GLU A 89 7.39 -16.29 -13.14
C GLU A 89 8.07 -14.95 -12.77
N PRO A 90 8.58 -14.18 -13.74
CA PRO A 90 9.06 -12.83 -13.46
C PRO A 90 7.90 -11.93 -13.02
N MET A 91 8.12 -11.13 -11.98
CA MET A 91 7.09 -10.29 -11.36
C MET A 91 7.46 -8.81 -11.33
N LEU A 92 6.48 -7.94 -11.53
CA LEU A 92 6.53 -6.52 -11.22
C LEU A 92 5.46 -6.24 -10.17
N ILE A 93 5.89 -5.74 -9.03
CA ILE A 93 5.01 -5.33 -7.94
C ILE A 93 5.17 -3.83 -7.77
N TYR A 94 4.07 -3.10 -7.90
CA TYR A 94 4.04 -1.65 -7.65
C TYR A 94 3.31 -1.37 -6.34
N TYR A 95 4.03 -0.90 -5.33
CA TYR A 95 3.50 -0.65 -3.99
C TYR A 95 3.79 0.78 -3.52
N PRO A 96 2.96 1.77 -3.87
CA PRO A 96 3.17 3.18 -3.54
C PRO A 96 2.79 3.56 -2.09
N MET A 97 3.25 2.77 -1.10
CA MET A 97 2.83 2.79 0.32
C MET A 97 2.32 4.13 0.87
N CYS A 98 1.13 4.13 1.49
CA CYS A 98 0.51 5.32 2.06
C CYS A 98 1.18 5.80 3.36
N LEU A 99 1.70 4.89 4.19
CA LEU A 99 2.48 5.29 5.36
C LEU A 99 3.73 6.08 4.95
N PRO A 100 4.14 7.10 5.72
CA PRO A 100 3.54 7.61 6.96
C PRO A 100 2.69 8.88 6.74
N HIS A 101 2.08 9.04 5.55
CA HIS A 101 1.34 10.26 5.22
C HIS A 101 0.12 10.47 6.13
N GLY A 102 -0.38 11.71 6.20
CA GLY A 102 -1.60 11.99 6.97
C GLY A 102 -2.83 11.35 6.33
N PRO A 103 -3.91 11.06 7.11
CA PRO A 103 -4.10 11.45 8.52
C PRO A 103 -3.29 10.61 9.50
N LEU A 104 -2.76 11.25 10.55
CA LEU A 104 -1.94 10.57 11.56
C LEU A 104 -2.79 9.69 12.47
N THR A 105 -2.45 8.42 12.55
CA THR A 105 -3.20 7.39 13.28
C THR A 105 -2.31 6.57 14.20
N THR A 106 -2.92 5.71 15.03
CA THR A 106 -2.25 4.61 15.70
C THR A 106 -2.02 3.47 14.72
N THR A 107 -1.06 2.59 15.02
CA THR A 107 -0.77 1.40 14.24
C THR A 107 -1.11 0.15 15.05
N PRO A 108 -1.24 -1.05 14.44
CA PRO A 108 -1.45 -2.29 15.16
C PRO A 108 -0.41 -2.55 16.27
N SER A 109 0.86 -2.21 16.03
CA SER A 109 1.94 -2.38 17.01
C SER A 109 1.96 -1.31 18.10
N GLU A 110 1.36 -0.14 17.86
CA GLU A 110 1.26 0.96 18.82
C GLU A 110 -0.16 1.53 18.94
N PRO A 111 -1.15 0.73 19.41
CA PRO A 111 -2.57 1.06 19.31
C PRO A 111 -3.02 2.17 20.27
N LYS A 112 -2.17 2.53 21.24
CA LYS A 112 -2.46 3.51 22.30
C LYS A 112 -1.68 4.82 22.16
N VAL A 113 -0.88 4.97 21.10
CA VAL A 113 -0.06 6.17 20.91
C VAL A 113 -0.92 7.41 20.72
N SER A 114 -0.52 8.52 21.34
CA SER A 114 -1.27 9.78 21.33
C SER A 114 -0.37 10.97 20.99
N GLY A 115 -0.96 12.04 20.48
CA GLY A 115 -0.23 13.19 19.97
C GLY A 115 0.27 12.99 18.53
N LYS A 116 0.37 14.10 17.77
CA LYS A 116 0.71 14.05 16.34
C LYS A 116 2.09 13.45 16.08
N MET A 117 3.11 13.89 16.81
CA MET A 117 4.48 13.42 16.61
C MET A 117 4.64 11.93 16.91
N GLU A 118 4.08 11.45 18.02
CA GLU A 118 4.21 10.04 18.39
C GLU A 118 3.42 9.12 17.44
N LYS A 119 2.24 9.55 16.97
CA LYS A 119 1.53 8.85 15.89
C LYS A 119 2.35 8.76 14.60
N HIS A 120 2.97 9.87 14.19
CA HIS A 120 3.83 9.86 13.00
C HIS A 120 5.03 8.92 13.17
N LYS A 121 5.70 8.94 14.33
CA LYS A 121 6.78 8.00 14.64
C LYS A 121 6.32 6.55 14.62
N ALA A 122 5.13 6.26 15.15
CA ALA A 122 4.54 4.94 15.12
C ALA A 122 4.27 4.48 13.67
N MET A 123 3.73 5.37 12.83
CA MET A 123 3.53 5.10 11.41
C MET A 123 4.85 4.84 10.66
N VAL A 124 5.92 5.59 10.98
CA VAL A 124 7.26 5.36 10.40
C VAL A 124 7.83 4.01 10.84
N ARG A 125 7.70 3.64 12.12
CA ARG A 125 8.13 2.30 12.59
C ARG A 125 7.31 1.21 11.93
N TYR A 126 6.02 1.41 11.75
CA TYR A 126 5.17 0.43 11.09
C TYR A 126 5.48 0.27 9.60
N THR A 127 5.96 1.33 8.92
CA THR A 127 6.54 1.19 7.56
C THR A 127 7.70 0.19 7.55
N ASP A 128 8.60 0.25 8.54
CA ASP A 128 9.71 -0.70 8.67
C ASP A 128 9.20 -2.13 8.91
N GLU A 129 8.19 -2.31 9.78
CA GLU A 129 7.56 -3.61 10.04
C GLU A 129 6.93 -4.21 8.76
N ILE A 130 6.22 -3.40 7.98
CA ILE A 130 5.62 -3.80 6.70
C ILE A 130 6.69 -4.21 5.67
N LEU A 131 7.75 -3.43 5.55
CA LEU A 131 8.88 -3.77 4.65
C LEU A 131 9.57 -5.07 5.11
N GLY A 132 9.78 -5.23 6.42
CA GLY A 132 10.31 -6.45 7.01
C GLY A 132 9.46 -7.68 6.70
N LYS A 133 8.12 -7.54 6.76
CA LYS A 133 7.18 -8.60 6.38
C LYS A 133 7.31 -8.99 4.90
N LEU A 134 7.45 -8.03 3.99
CA LEU A 134 7.67 -8.29 2.57
C LEU A 134 9.02 -8.97 2.29
N VAL A 135 10.11 -8.47 2.89
CA VAL A 135 11.44 -9.06 2.71
C VAL A 135 11.48 -10.48 3.26
N THR A 136 10.89 -10.71 4.43
CA THR A 136 10.77 -12.05 5.01
C THR A 136 9.98 -12.99 4.10
N ALA A 137 8.91 -12.52 3.47
CA ALA A 137 8.15 -13.32 2.52
C ALA A 137 8.97 -13.67 1.26
N ILE A 138 9.72 -12.71 0.72
CA ILE A 138 10.64 -12.91 -0.42
C ILE A 138 11.70 -13.96 -0.07
N ASP A 139 12.28 -13.90 1.12
CA ASP A 139 13.28 -14.86 1.62
C ASP A 139 12.67 -16.25 1.79
N ASN A 140 11.51 -16.35 2.44
CA ASN A 140 10.80 -17.61 2.66
C ASN A 140 10.35 -18.29 1.35
N LEU A 141 10.06 -17.50 0.31
CA LEU A 141 9.75 -18.01 -1.02
C LEU A 141 10.99 -18.43 -1.82
N GLY A 142 12.20 -18.12 -1.33
CA GLY A 142 13.44 -18.44 -2.02
C GLY A 142 13.69 -17.61 -3.28
N ILE A 143 13.02 -16.46 -3.43
CA ILE A 143 13.11 -15.61 -4.63
C ILE A 143 14.03 -14.40 -4.44
N ARG A 144 14.70 -14.28 -3.28
CA ARG A 144 15.51 -13.12 -2.89
C ARG A 144 16.65 -12.79 -3.86
N ASP A 145 17.36 -13.80 -4.34
CA ASP A 145 18.57 -13.64 -5.18
C ASP A 145 18.26 -13.07 -6.57
N ASN A 146 17.02 -13.24 -7.04
CA ASN A 146 16.56 -12.73 -8.33
C ASN A 146 15.52 -11.61 -8.19
N THR A 147 15.45 -10.96 -7.02
CA THR A 147 14.51 -9.86 -6.75
C THR A 147 15.26 -8.56 -6.52
N ILE A 148 14.88 -7.52 -7.26
CA ILE A 148 15.35 -6.16 -7.06
C ILE A 148 14.26 -5.36 -6.35
N ILE A 149 14.59 -4.77 -5.21
CA ILE A 149 13.70 -3.92 -4.43
C ILE A 149 14.20 -2.47 -4.52
N PHE A 150 13.33 -1.58 -4.98
CA PHE A 150 13.59 -0.14 -5.02
C PHE A 150 12.56 0.60 -4.17
N GLY A 151 13.02 1.43 -3.23
CA GLY A 151 12.16 2.29 -2.43
C GLY A 151 12.35 3.76 -2.78
N GLN A 152 11.25 4.52 -2.87
CA GLN A 152 11.31 5.98 -2.93
C GLN A 152 11.18 6.55 -1.51
N GLN A 153 12.18 7.32 -1.07
CA GLN A 153 12.09 8.08 0.17
C GLN A 153 11.51 9.48 -0.13
N ILE A 154 10.37 9.83 0.47
CA ILE A 154 9.89 11.22 0.53
C ILE A 154 10.01 11.69 1.98
N THR A 155 10.97 12.57 2.23
CA THR A 155 11.05 13.30 3.50
C THR A 155 10.42 14.68 3.27
N GLU A 156 9.17 14.89 3.67
CA GLU A 156 8.64 16.27 3.80
C GLU A 156 9.25 16.93 5.05
N LEU A 157 10.37 17.63 4.86
CA LEU A 157 10.82 18.63 5.84
C LEU A 157 9.97 19.89 5.67
N ARG A 158 8.79 19.95 6.30
CA ARG A 158 8.12 21.25 6.49
C ARG A 158 9.00 22.09 7.41
N LYS A 159 9.61 23.12 6.84
CA LYS A 159 10.29 24.19 7.57
C LYS A 159 9.31 24.74 8.62
N TYR A 160 9.56 24.49 9.90
CA TYR A 160 8.91 25.24 10.95
C TYR A 160 9.36 26.69 10.80
N ASN A 161 8.43 27.58 10.42
CA ASN A 161 8.63 29.02 10.51
C ASN A 161 8.97 29.36 11.96
N ARG A 162 10.23 29.70 12.23
CA ARG A 162 10.57 30.55 13.36
C ARG A 162 9.98 31.92 13.04
N THR A 163 8.90 32.29 13.71
CA THR A 163 8.52 33.70 13.85
C THR A 163 9.56 34.42 14.73
N PRO A 164 9.73 35.73 14.53
CA PRO A 164 11.00 36.46 14.71
C PRO A 164 11.52 36.55 16.14
#